data_AF-A0A017T2J4-F1
#
_entry.id   AF-A0A017T2J4-F1
#
_cell.length_a   1.000
_cell.length_b   1.000
_cell.length_c   1.000
_cell.angle_alpha   90.00
_cell.angle_beta   90.00
_cell.angle_gamma   90.00
#
_symmetry.space_group_name_H-M   'P 1'
#
loop_
_entity.id
_entity.type
_entity.pdbx_description
1 polymer ?
#
loop_
_entity_poly.entity_id
_entity_poly.type
_entity_poly.pdbx_seq_one_letter_code
_entity_poly.pdbx_strand_id
1 'polypeptide(L)'
;MLADCHAKLGDLLRASELYHALASETPGRKYPWWDNAALRQAKKKAAAIDKRIPTVTFAIAERYEELEIEVDGRLVRDSTQPVQIPPDRKITVLARAKGFDEQSADLTLREGEQRIVQIRLVRLPPPAPKPTPSASAGRTRAPSGPPSLWLGGGYQGFVIPTFMFGFFGDGGRTMLVPGGNLALTIPTSGPEITVAAAYASFGLGETPFKPTGAPDTDYEILESDLQALLATVHVAWDIPLDARGTFHVRVGAGLGIGWSFLGDLYRTQAYPEPGAENDPYRWRKCRGPNDPPGTFLHCNQLDHDADHYFGYVEPSWFAGGYRPTLFPYLALPEIGLAIHPSNAFAIDLTVGASLTGILTRAGIRFGL
;
A
#
# COMPACT_ATOMS: atom_id res chain seq x y z
N MET A 1 28.56 -14.39 0.90
CA MET A 1 28.54 -12.93 0.63
C MET A 1 27.12 -12.52 0.27
N LEU A 2 26.76 -11.25 0.43
CA LEU A 2 25.42 -10.73 0.09
C LEU A 2 24.98 -11.08 -1.34
N ALA A 3 25.90 -11.07 -2.31
CA ALA A 3 25.64 -11.49 -3.70
C ALA A 3 25.18 -12.94 -3.83
N ASP A 4 25.75 -13.87 -3.04
CA ASP A 4 25.33 -15.28 -3.04
C ASP A 4 23.90 -15.45 -2.49
N CYS A 5 23.50 -14.58 -1.54
CA CYS A 5 22.14 -14.57 -1.00
C CYS A 5 21.13 -14.15 -2.06
N HIS A 6 21.35 -13.04 -2.77
CA HIS A 6 20.49 -12.60 -3.87
C HIS A 6 20.38 -13.66 -4.98
N ALA A 7 21.50 -14.29 -5.35
CA ALA A 7 21.50 -15.34 -6.36
C ALA A 7 20.66 -16.57 -5.97
N LYS A 8 20.63 -16.94 -4.68
CA LYS A 8 19.82 -18.04 -4.16
C LYS A 8 18.33 -17.69 -4.05
N LEU A 9 18.02 -16.41 -3.85
CA LEU A 9 16.66 -15.89 -3.79
C LEU A 9 16.05 -15.64 -5.18
N GLY A 10 16.81 -15.86 -6.26
CA GLY A 10 16.36 -15.62 -7.64
C GLY A 10 16.49 -14.17 -8.12
N ASP A 11 17.06 -13.28 -7.30
CA ASP A 11 17.31 -11.88 -7.66
C ASP A 11 18.63 -11.74 -8.45
N LEU A 12 18.61 -12.24 -9.69
CA LEU A 12 19.81 -12.40 -10.50
C LEU A 12 20.42 -11.06 -10.95
N LEU A 13 19.61 -10.03 -11.21
CA LEU A 13 20.09 -8.70 -11.58
C LEU A 13 20.92 -8.09 -10.45
N ARG A 14 20.40 -8.11 -9.22
CA ARG A 14 21.12 -7.57 -8.07
C ARG A 14 22.38 -8.38 -7.75
N ALA A 15 22.31 -9.70 -7.89
CA ALA A 15 23.47 -10.56 -7.76
C ALA A 15 24.56 -10.22 -8.79
N SER A 16 24.20 -10.01 -10.06
CA SER A 16 25.13 -9.62 -11.12
C SER A 16 25.79 -8.27 -10.83
N GLU A 17 25.03 -7.24 -10.46
CA GLU A 17 25.57 -5.93 -10.06
C GLU A 17 26.63 -6.05 -8.96
N LEU A 18 26.34 -6.82 -7.91
CA LEU A 18 27.25 -7.01 -6.78
C LEU A 18 28.50 -7.81 -7.19
N TYR A 19 28.36 -8.86 -8.01
CA TYR A 19 29.53 -9.60 -8.48
C TYR A 19 30.39 -8.79 -9.44
N HIS A 20 29.81 -7.94 -10.29
CA HIS A 20 30.58 -7.03 -11.16
C HIS A 20 31.26 -5.92 -10.38
N ALA A 21 30.60 -5.35 -9.37
CA ALA A 21 31.22 -4.40 -8.46
C ALA A 21 32.45 -5.02 -7.77
N LEU A 22 32.31 -6.23 -7.21
CA LEU A 22 33.44 -6.97 -6.64
C LEU A 22 34.49 -7.34 -7.68
N ALA A 23 34.11 -7.75 -8.88
CA ALA A 23 35.05 -8.12 -9.94
C ALA A 23 35.82 -6.92 -10.51
N SER A 24 35.31 -5.70 -10.32
CA SER A 24 35.97 -4.45 -10.71
C SER A 24 37.07 -4.03 -9.73
N GLU A 25 37.08 -4.58 -8.50
CA GLU A 25 38.14 -4.31 -7.54
C GLU A 25 39.45 -4.99 -7.96
N THR A 26 40.55 -4.25 -7.86
CA THR A 26 41.87 -4.76 -8.25
C THR A 26 42.54 -5.49 -7.09
N PRO A 27 42.98 -6.74 -7.27
CA PRO A 27 43.77 -7.46 -6.28
C PRO A 27 45.01 -6.65 -5.85
N GLY A 28 45.17 -6.49 -4.55
CA GLY A 28 46.23 -5.69 -3.94
C GLY A 28 47.12 -6.53 -3.04
N ARG A 29 48.42 -6.18 -2.96
CA ARG A 29 49.40 -6.85 -2.08
C ARG A 29 49.05 -6.76 -0.58
N LYS A 30 48.19 -5.82 -0.20
CA LYS A 30 47.74 -5.63 1.20
C LYS A 30 46.55 -6.53 1.57
N TYR A 31 45.87 -7.12 0.59
CA TYR A 31 44.77 -8.04 0.88
C TYR A 31 45.30 -9.43 1.24
N PRO A 32 44.72 -10.08 2.25
CA PRO A 32 44.93 -11.50 2.49
C PRO A 32 44.70 -12.35 1.24
N TRP A 33 45.32 -13.52 1.19
CA TRP A 33 45.23 -14.42 0.03
C TRP A 33 43.79 -14.87 -0.25
N TRP A 34 42.94 -15.01 0.79
CA TRP A 34 41.55 -15.41 0.66
C TRP A 34 40.67 -14.32 0.01
N ASP A 35 40.93 -13.04 0.28
CA ASP A 35 40.22 -11.93 -0.36
C ASP A 35 40.58 -11.85 -1.85
N ASN A 36 41.87 -12.01 -2.17
CA ASN A 36 42.32 -12.10 -3.57
C ASN A 36 41.77 -13.35 -4.30
N ALA A 37 41.46 -14.42 -3.57
CA ALA A 37 40.76 -15.59 -4.12
C ALA A 37 39.27 -15.29 -4.33
N ALA A 38 38.62 -14.58 -3.40
CA ALA A 38 37.23 -14.16 -3.51
C ALA A 38 37.00 -13.23 -4.71
N LEU A 39 37.88 -12.25 -4.96
CA LEU A 39 37.84 -11.39 -6.14
C LEU A 39 37.93 -12.18 -7.46
N ARG A 40 38.83 -13.16 -7.53
CA ARG A 40 38.96 -14.05 -8.69
C ARG A 40 37.71 -14.93 -8.89
N GLN A 41 37.09 -15.38 -7.81
CA GLN A 41 35.84 -16.12 -7.87
C GLN A 41 34.66 -15.23 -8.27
N ALA A 42 34.61 -13.97 -7.82
CA ALA A 42 33.56 -13.01 -8.16
C ALA A 42 33.45 -12.82 -9.68
N LYS A 43 34.58 -12.68 -10.39
CA LYS A 43 34.59 -12.60 -11.86
C LYS A 43 33.99 -13.83 -12.55
N LYS A 44 34.29 -15.04 -12.05
CA LYS A 44 33.71 -16.28 -12.58
C LYS A 44 32.21 -16.37 -12.29
N LYS A 45 31.80 -15.96 -11.09
CA LYS A 45 30.40 -15.96 -10.66
C LYS A 45 29.58 -14.91 -11.41
N ALA A 46 30.11 -13.71 -11.65
CA ALA A 46 29.49 -12.68 -12.48
C ALA A 46 29.13 -13.25 -13.87
N ALA A 47 30.11 -13.82 -14.57
CA ALA A 47 29.89 -14.43 -15.88
C ALA A 47 28.92 -15.62 -15.86
N ALA A 48 28.84 -16.36 -14.75
CA ALA A 48 27.87 -17.44 -14.60
C ALA A 48 26.45 -16.92 -14.36
N ILE A 49 26.29 -15.84 -13.59
CA ILE A 49 25.00 -15.18 -13.34
C ILE A 49 24.51 -14.46 -14.60
N ASP A 50 25.38 -13.77 -15.34
CA ASP A 50 25.00 -13.06 -16.57
C ASP A 50 24.38 -13.97 -17.62
N LYS A 51 24.81 -15.24 -17.69
CA LYS A 51 24.22 -16.25 -18.58
C LYS A 51 22.82 -16.69 -18.17
N ARG A 52 22.46 -16.48 -16.90
CA ARG A 52 21.17 -16.84 -16.32
C ARG A 52 20.18 -15.67 -16.39
N ILE A 53 20.65 -14.44 -16.58
CA ILE A 53 19.76 -13.29 -16.68
C ILE A 53 19.12 -13.27 -18.08
N PRO A 54 17.78 -13.30 -18.18
CA PRO A 54 17.11 -13.19 -19.47
C PRO A 54 17.35 -11.83 -20.12
N THR A 55 17.36 -11.80 -21.44
CA THR A 55 17.58 -10.59 -22.23
C THR A 55 16.51 -10.37 -23.27
N VAL A 56 16.17 -9.09 -23.47
CA VAL A 56 15.27 -8.63 -24.51
C VAL A 56 16.03 -7.77 -25.51
N THR A 57 15.89 -8.08 -26.80
CA THR A 57 16.41 -7.27 -27.90
C THR A 57 15.24 -6.73 -28.71
N PHE A 58 15.32 -5.47 -29.13
CA PHE A 58 14.26 -4.84 -29.92
C PHE A 58 14.61 -4.87 -31.40
N ALA A 59 13.72 -5.43 -32.20
CA ALA A 59 13.77 -5.37 -33.66
C ALA A 59 12.75 -4.33 -34.12
N ILE A 60 13.24 -3.18 -34.59
CA ILE A 60 12.40 -2.05 -34.99
C ILE A 60 12.08 -2.21 -36.48
N ALA A 61 10.79 -2.33 -36.81
CA ALA A 61 10.36 -2.68 -38.17
C ALA A 61 10.66 -1.58 -39.22
N GLU A 62 10.62 -0.32 -38.82
CA GLU A 62 10.90 0.85 -39.67
C GLU A 62 11.48 1.99 -38.83
N ARG A 63 12.00 3.04 -39.49
CA ARG A 63 12.57 4.19 -38.78
C ARG A 63 11.44 5.09 -38.28
N TYR A 64 11.27 5.13 -36.96
CA TYR A 64 10.33 6.03 -36.27
C TYR A 64 11.03 7.32 -35.83
N GLU A 65 10.36 8.46 -35.96
CA GLU A 65 10.83 9.73 -35.40
C GLU A 65 10.49 9.80 -33.91
N GLU A 66 11.46 10.21 -33.08
CA GLU A 66 11.32 10.33 -31.62
C GLU A 66 10.83 9.02 -30.97
N LEU A 67 11.41 7.87 -31.38
CA LEU A 67 11.09 6.57 -30.79
C LEU A 67 11.61 6.47 -29.36
N GLU A 68 10.69 6.26 -28.42
CA GLU A 68 10.97 5.98 -27.02
C GLU A 68 10.50 4.56 -26.70
N ILE A 69 11.41 3.75 -26.12
CA ILE A 69 11.11 2.40 -25.65
C ILE A 69 11.30 2.40 -24.14
N GLU A 70 10.26 1.99 -23.41
CA GLU A 70 10.31 1.80 -21.96
C GLU A 70 10.13 0.31 -21.62
N VAL A 71 10.87 -0.15 -20.60
CA VAL A 71 10.70 -1.47 -20.00
C VAL A 71 10.46 -1.28 -18.52
N ASP A 72 9.28 -1.67 -18.03
CA ASP A 72 8.82 -1.43 -16.65
C ASP A 72 8.99 0.05 -16.20
N GLY A 73 8.67 0.98 -17.10
CA GLY A 73 8.77 2.42 -16.86
C GLY A 73 10.20 2.99 -16.86
N ARG A 74 11.21 2.19 -17.25
CA ARG A 74 12.59 2.66 -17.47
C ARG A 74 12.86 2.84 -18.95
N LEU A 75 13.24 4.06 -19.35
CA LEU A 75 13.62 4.38 -20.73
C LEU A 75 14.89 3.62 -21.14
N VAL A 76 14.80 2.86 -22.24
CA VAL A 76 15.92 2.15 -22.85
C VAL A 76 16.73 3.15 -23.67
N ARG A 77 17.93 3.49 -23.17
CA ARG A 77 18.81 4.50 -23.79
C ARG A 77 19.40 4.05 -25.12
N ASP A 78 19.66 2.75 -25.27
CA ASP A 78 20.19 2.15 -26.48
C ASP A 78 19.37 0.91 -26.82
N SER A 79 18.47 1.03 -27.79
CA SER A 79 17.58 -0.04 -28.23
C SER A 79 18.30 -1.14 -29.03
N THR A 80 19.58 -0.94 -29.37
CA THR A 80 20.38 -1.91 -30.14
C THR A 80 21.09 -2.94 -29.25
N GLN A 81 21.22 -2.65 -27.95
CA GLN A 81 21.84 -3.57 -26.99
C GLN A 81 20.80 -4.43 -26.29
N PRO A 82 21.11 -5.72 -25.99
CA PRO A 82 20.23 -6.57 -25.20
C PRO A 82 19.99 -5.96 -23.81
N VAL A 83 18.73 -5.77 -23.45
CA VAL A 83 18.33 -5.29 -22.13
C VAL A 83 18.14 -6.49 -21.22
N GLN A 84 18.85 -6.50 -20.09
CA GLN A 84 18.71 -7.52 -19.06
C GLN A 84 17.45 -7.27 -18.21
N ILE A 85 16.64 -8.30 -18.00
CA ILE A 85 15.38 -8.21 -17.27
C ILE A 85 15.30 -9.25 -16.14
N PRO A 86 14.46 -9.06 -15.11
CA PRO A 86 14.28 -10.08 -14.07
C PRO A 86 13.58 -11.34 -14.63
N PRO A 87 14.03 -12.54 -14.28
CA PRO A 87 13.39 -13.79 -14.70
C PRO A 87 12.04 -14.01 -14.00
N ASP A 88 11.16 -14.76 -14.66
CA ASP A 88 9.88 -15.26 -14.14
C ASP A 88 8.93 -14.17 -13.59
N ARG A 89 9.17 -12.92 -13.98
CA ARG A 89 8.33 -11.76 -13.66
C ARG A 89 7.70 -11.21 -14.93
N LYS A 90 6.44 -10.82 -14.82
CA LYS A 90 5.74 -10.08 -15.89
C LYS A 90 6.34 -8.67 -15.99
N ILE A 91 6.88 -8.36 -17.16
CA ILE A 91 7.38 -7.03 -17.53
C ILE A 91 6.49 -6.42 -18.62
N THR A 92 6.39 -5.09 -18.64
CA THR A 92 5.65 -4.36 -19.68
C THR A 92 6.64 -3.58 -20.53
N VAL A 93 6.63 -3.85 -21.84
CA VAL A 93 7.36 -3.09 -22.86
C VAL A 93 6.42 -2.09 -23.49
N LEU A 94 6.83 -0.83 -23.53
CA LEU A 94 6.09 0.27 -24.11
C LEU A 94 6.91 0.91 -25.22
N ALA A 95 6.32 1.12 -26.40
CA ALA A 95 6.95 1.84 -27.49
C ALA A 95 6.06 3.00 -27.94
N ARG A 96 6.64 4.20 -27.98
CA ARG A 96 5.99 5.44 -28.38
C ARG A 96 6.80 6.13 -29.46
N ALA A 97 6.13 6.71 -30.44
CA ALA A 97 6.76 7.57 -31.44
C ALA A 97 5.79 8.65 -31.90
N LYS A 98 6.33 9.77 -32.35
CA LYS A 98 5.54 10.92 -32.79
C LYS A 98 4.69 10.58 -34.02
N GLY A 99 3.38 10.78 -33.91
CA GLY A 99 2.44 10.50 -35.01
C GLY A 99 2.04 9.01 -35.14
N PHE A 100 2.40 8.18 -34.16
CA PHE A 100 2.02 6.78 -34.10
C PHE A 100 1.27 6.47 -32.80
N ASP A 101 0.45 5.43 -32.84
CA ASP A 101 -0.27 4.90 -31.69
C ASP A 101 0.68 4.11 -30.80
N GLU A 102 0.41 4.12 -29.49
CA GLU A 102 1.26 3.47 -28.49
C GLU A 102 1.12 1.95 -28.57
N GLN A 103 2.26 1.25 -28.61
CA GLN A 103 2.28 -0.21 -28.57
C GLN A 103 2.76 -0.66 -27.18
N SER A 104 1.95 -1.48 -26.51
CA SER A 104 2.32 -2.16 -25.28
C SER A 104 2.35 -3.68 -25.47
N ALA A 105 3.32 -4.34 -24.85
CA ALA A 105 3.43 -5.79 -24.83
C ALA A 105 3.88 -6.28 -23.47
N ASP A 106 3.13 -7.21 -22.89
CA ASP A 106 3.51 -7.88 -21.66
C ASP A 106 4.33 -9.14 -21.98
N LEU A 107 5.47 -9.29 -21.31
CA LEU A 107 6.40 -10.40 -21.51
C LEU A 107 6.73 -11.07 -20.17
N THR A 108 6.97 -12.37 -20.19
CA THR A 108 7.52 -13.12 -19.06
C THR A 108 8.57 -14.05 -19.63
N LEU A 109 9.82 -13.85 -19.23
CA LEU A 109 10.95 -14.64 -19.71
C LEU A 109 11.48 -15.53 -18.60
N ARG A 110 11.83 -16.77 -18.96
CA ARG A 110 12.49 -17.70 -18.04
C ARG A 110 13.97 -17.34 -17.90
N GLU A 111 14.59 -17.89 -16.87
CA GLU A 111 16.03 -17.78 -16.65
C GLU A 111 16.84 -18.12 -17.93
N GLY A 112 17.73 -17.22 -18.34
CA GLY A 112 18.60 -17.35 -19.51
C GLY A 112 17.90 -17.24 -20.87
N GLU A 113 16.59 -16.97 -20.90
CA GLU A 113 15.84 -16.83 -22.15
C GLU A 113 16.22 -15.51 -22.86
N GLN A 114 16.45 -15.60 -24.17
CA GLN A 114 16.70 -14.46 -25.04
C GLN A 114 15.49 -14.26 -25.94
N ARG A 115 14.89 -13.06 -25.91
CA ARG A 115 13.68 -12.76 -26.68
C ARG A 115 13.90 -11.55 -27.56
N ILE A 116 13.49 -11.67 -28.83
CA ILE A 116 13.44 -10.54 -29.75
C ILE A 116 11.99 -10.04 -29.81
N VAL A 117 11.79 -8.76 -29.52
CA VAL A 117 10.49 -8.08 -29.56
C VAL A 117 10.45 -7.22 -30.81
N GLN A 118 9.48 -7.49 -31.67
CA GLN A 118 9.25 -6.72 -32.89
C GLN A 118 8.41 -5.48 -32.57
N ILE A 119 8.98 -4.30 -32.75
CA ILE A 119 8.29 -3.02 -32.55
C ILE A 119 7.73 -2.55 -33.90
N ARG A 120 6.40 -2.46 -33.99
CA ARG A 120 5.67 -2.00 -35.17
C ARG A 120 4.51 -1.12 -34.73
N LEU A 121 4.70 0.18 -34.84
CA LEU A 121 3.69 1.17 -34.46
C LEU A 121 2.75 1.48 -35.63
N VAL A 122 1.48 1.78 -35.33
CA VAL A 122 0.46 2.12 -36.32
C VAL A 122 0.34 3.64 -36.41
N ARG A 123 0.30 4.22 -37.61
CA ARG A 123 0.15 5.68 -37.77
C ARG A 123 -1.20 6.16 -37.24
N LEU A 124 -1.19 7.22 -36.44
CA LEU A 124 -2.41 7.88 -36.00
C LEU A 124 -3.07 8.59 -37.20
N PRO A 125 -4.40 8.53 -37.36
CA PRO A 125 -5.09 9.32 -38.37
C PRO A 125 -4.85 10.83 -38.12
N PRO A 126 -4.68 11.63 -39.18
CA PRO A 126 -4.44 13.06 -39.03
C PRO A 126 -5.59 13.72 -38.24
N PRO A 127 -5.29 14.67 -37.35
CA PRO A 127 -6.32 15.35 -36.57
C PRO A 127 -7.34 15.98 -37.52
N ALA A 128 -8.62 15.67 -37.30
CA ALA A 128 -9.71 16.21 -38.10
C ALA A 128 -9.62 17.75 -38.15
N PRO A 129 -9.84 18.38 -39.32
CA PRO A 129 -9.79 19.82 -39.43
C PRO A 129 -10.78 20.45 -38.44
N LYS A 130 -10.28 21.38 -37.61
CA LYS A 130 -11.10 22.16 -36.68
C LYS A 130 -12.27 22.79 -37.47
N PRO A 131 -13.53 22.56 -37.08
CA PRO A 131 -14.64 23.22 -37.74
C PRO A 131 -14.58 24.73 -37.45
N THR A 132 -14.57 25.52 -38.52
CA THR A 132 -14.79 26.96 -38.53
C THR A 132 -16.09 27.28 -37.78
N PRO A 133 -16.14 28.30 -36.91
CA PRO A 133 -17.37 28.63 -36.19
C PRO A 133 -18.40 29.17 -37.17
N SER A 134 -19.36 28.33 -37.55
CA SER A 134 -20.57 28.73 -38.26
C SER A 134 -21.53 29.35 -37.25
N ALA A 135 -21.90 30.60 -37.49
CA ALA A 135 -22.86 31.34 -36.70
C ALA A 135 -24.28 30.78 -36.89
N SER A 136 -24.98 30.67 -35.76
CA SER A 136 -26.42 30.45 -35.60
C SER A 136 -26.98 29.06 -35.96
N ALA A 137 -27.24 28.25 -34.93
CA ALA A 137 -28.50 27.53 -34.76
C ALA A 137 -28.58 27.00 -33.32
N GLY A 138 -29.67 27.31 -32.63
CA GLY A 138 -30.21 26.68 -31.41
C GLY A 138 -29.22 26.07 -30.41
N ARG A 139 -29.11 26.69 -29.22
CA ARG A 139 -28.67 26.02 -27.99
C ARG A 139 -29.61 24.85 -27.67
N THR A 140 -29.41 23.72 -28.34
CA THR A 140 -29.78 22.42 -27.81
C THR A 140 -28.57 22.01 -26.99
N ARG A 141 -28.69 22.10 -25.66
CA ARG A 141 -27.67 21.64 -24.72
C ARG A 141 -27.35 20.20 -25.08
N ALA A 142 -26.17 19.95 -25.66
CA ALA A 142 -25.65 18.60 -25.81
C ALA A 142 -25.73 17.93 -24.43
N PRO A 143 -26.15 16.66 -24.33
CA PRO A 143 -26.11 15.96 -23.06
C PRO A 143 -24.68 16.06 -22.56
N SER A 144 -24.49 16.69 -21.40
CA SER A 144 -23.18 16.82 -20.78
C SER A 144 -22.63 15.41 -20.63
N GLY A 145 -21.49 15.14 -21.28
CA GLY A 145 -20.73 13.92 -21.09
C GLY A 145 -20.42 13.70 -19.60
N PRO A 146 -19.91 12.51 -19.23
CA PRO A 146 -19.52 12.27 -17.86
C PRO A 146 -18.53 13.37 -17.39
N PRO A 147 -18.67 13.87 -16.16
CA PRO A 147 -17.82 14.92 -15.63
C PRO A 147 -16.38 14.44 -15.58
N SER A 148 -15.43 15.35 -15.80
CA SER A 148 -13.99 15.04 -15.80
C SER A 148 -13.41 14.97 -14.38
N LEU A 149 -14.18 15.40 -13.39
CA LEU A 149 -13.78 15.48 -12.00
C LEU A 149 -15.01 15.34 -11.10
N TRP A 150 -14.86 14.62 -9.99
CA TRP A 150 -15.90 14.53 -8.98
C TRP A 150 -15.38 15.02 -7.64
N LEU A 151 -16.16 15.86 -6.97
CA LEU A 151 -15.95 16.24 -5.58
C LEU A 151 -16.98 15.53 -4.72
N GLY A 152 -16.53 14.82 -3.69
CA GLY A 152 -17.40 14.07 -2.80
C GLY A 152 -16.97 14.15 -1.35
N GLY A 153 -17.83 13.59 -0.51
CA GLY A 153 -17.57 13.44 0.91
C GLY A 153 -18.63 12.56 1.55
N GLY A 154 -18.33 12.12 2.77
CA GLY A 154 -19.25 11.28 3.51
C GLY A 154 -18.61 10.63 4.72
N TYR A 155 -19.23 9.54 5.15
CA TYR A 155 -18.76 8.70 6.24
C TYR A 155 -17.61 7.80 5.76
N GLN A 156 -16.60 7.67 6.60
CA GLN A 156 -15.57 6.64 6.51
C GLN A 156 -15.26 6.15 7.91
N GLY A 157 -15.40 4.85 8.15
CA GLY A 157 -15.05 4.26 9.43
C GLY A 157 -14.59 2.83 9.31
N PHE A 158 -14.09 2.31 10.42
CA PHE A 158 -13.60 0.94 10.52
C PHE A 158 -14.36 0.18 11.59
N VAL A 159 -14.62 -1.10 11.34
CA VAL A 159 -14.98 -2.06 12.37
C VAL A 159 -13.75 -2.91 12.60
N ILE A 160 -13.16 -2.83 13.80
CA ILE A 160 -12.01 -3.64 14.19
C ILE A 160 -12.55 -4.82 15.00
N PRO A 161 -12.64 -6.04 14.44
CA PRO A 161 -13.16 -7.17 15.17
C PRO A 161 -12.16 -7.67 16.21
N THR A 162 -12.66 -8.26 17.31
CA THR A 162 -11.83 -8.78 18.40
C THR A 162 -10.74 -9.75 17.92
N PHE A 163 -11.02 -10.60 16.91
CA PHE A 163 -10.02 -11.56 16.42
C PHE A 163 -8.75 -10.89 15.84
N MET A 164 -8.82 -9.62 15.41
CA MET A 164 -7.65 -8.89 14.93
C MET A 164 -6.70 -8.51 16.07
N PHE A 165 -7.22 -8.29 17.28
CA PHE A 165 -6.37 -8.12 18.47
C PHE A 165 -5.62 -9.42 18.80
N GLY A 166 -6.25 -10.57 18.52
CA GLY A 166 -5.66 -11.92 18.65
C GLY A 166 -4.36 -12.15 17.87
N PHE A 167 -4.05 -11.31 16.89
CA PHE A 167 -2.75 -11.37 16.19
C PHE A 167 -1.60 -10.80 17.01
N PHE A 168 -1.89 -9.92 17.97
CA PHE A 168 -0.90 -9.19 18.76
C PHE A 168 -0.90 -9.59 20.24
N GLY A 169 -1.98 -10.21 20.72
CA GLY A 169 -2.12 -10.61 22.11
C GLY A 169 -3.48 -11.18 22.45
N ASP A 170 -3.63 -11.50 23.73
CA ASP A 170 -4.89 -11.99 24.30
C ASP A 170 -5.75 -10.83 24.78
N GLY A 171 -7.08 -10.99 24.70
CA GLY A 171 -8.06 -9.96 25.04
C GLY A 171 -8.48 -9.13 23.83
N GLY A 172 -8.65 -7.82 24.03
CA GLY A 172 -9.19 -6.91 23.02
C GLY A 172 -10.72 -6.84 23.03
N ARG A 173 -11.27 -6.09 22.08
CA ARG A 173 -12.72 -5.99 21.86
C ARG A 173 -13.03 -5.59 20.45
N THR A 174 -14.25 -5.86 20.01
CA THR A 174 -14.75 -5.28 18.76
C THR A 174 -15.01 -3.80 18.99
N MET A 175 -14.40 -2.95 18.16
CA MET A 175 -14.58 -1.50 18.24
C MET A 175 -14.97 -0.90 16.88
N LEU A 176 -15.72 0.20 16.95
CA LEU A 176 -16.05 1.03 15.81
C LEU A 176 -15.16 2.27 15.84
N VAL A 177 -14.54 2.59 14.71
CA VAL A 177 -13.73 3.78 14.49
C VAL A 177 -14.50 4.68 13.53
N PRO A 178 -15.39 5.56 14.03
CA PRO A 178 -16.17 6.44 13.18
C PRO A 178 -15.30 7.57 12.60
N GLY A 179 -15.74 8.10 11.47
CA GLY A 179 -15.00 9.12 10.77
C GLY A 179 -15.73 9.72 9.58
N GLY A 180 -15.07 10.66 8.92
CA GLY A 180 -15.60 11.34 7.74
C GLY A 180 -14.50 11.59 6.73
N ASN A 181 -14.86 11.77 5.45
CA ASN A 181 -13.90 12.04 4.39
C ASN A 181 -14.37 13.14 3.44
N LEU A 182 -13.38 13.77 2.80
CA LEU A 182 -13.52 14.58 1.60
C LEU A 182 -12.67 13.94 0.52
N ALA A 183 -13.23 13.80 -0.68
CA ALA A 183 -12.63 13.03 -1.75
C ALA A 183 -12.73 13.75 -3.11
N LEU A 184 -11.66 13.64 -3.90
CA LEU A 184 -11.60 14.08 -5.27
C LEU A 184 -11.40 12.84 -6.17
N THR A 185 -12.36 12.57 -7.04
CA THR A 185 -12.27 11.42 -7.98
C THR A 185 -12.01 11.90 -9.39
N ILE A 186 -11.00 11.32 -10.02
CA ILE A 186 -10.57 11.59 -11.38
C ILE A 186 -10.88 10.34 -12.21
N PRO A 187 -11.90 10.40 -13.10
CA PRO A 187 -12.16 9.33 -14.05
C PRO A 187 -11.00 9.21 -15.03
N THR A 188 -10.60 7.98 -15.35
CA THR A 188 -9.61 7.71 -16.41
C THR A 188 -10.24 6.78 -17.47
N SER A 189 -9.48 6.39 -18.50
CA SER A 189 -9.93 5.38 -19.47
C SER A 189 -9.99 3.96 -18.88
N GLY A 190 -9.45 3.74 -17.69
CA GLY A 190 -9.47 2.47 -16.97
C GLY A 190 -10.00 2.65 -15.54
N PRO A 191 -9.16 2.53 -14.50
CA PRO A 191 -9.62 2.71 -13.13
C PRO A 191 -9.85 4.19 -12.78
N GLU A 192 -10.84 4.47 -11.96
CA GLU A 192 -10.97 5.76 -11.30
C GLU A 192 -9.91 5.92 -10.21
N ILE A 193 -9.36 7.12 -10.09
CA ILE A 193 -8.41 7.46 -9.02
C ILE A 193 -9.11 8.43 -8.07
N THR A 194 -9.18 8.08 -6.79
CA THR A 194 -9.74 8.93 -5.74
C THR A 194 -8.65 9.35 -4.77
N VAL A 195 -8.42 10.65 -4.62
CA VAL A 195 -7.57 11.20 -3.55
C VAL A 195 -8.48 11.69 -2.44
N ALA A 196 -8.25 11.28 -1.20
CA ALA A 196 -9.09 11.65 -0.07
C ALA A 196 -8.30 12.08 1.16
N ALA A 197 -8.90 13.01 1.91
CA ALA A 197 -8.53 13.34 3.27
C ALA A 197 -9.65 12.85 4.18
N ALA A 198 -9.32 12.03 5.17
CA ALA A 198 -10.29 11.49 6.11
C ALA A 198 -9.89 11.76 7.56
N TYR A 199 -10.89 11.80 8.42
CA TYR A 199 -10.76 11.84 9.87
C TYR A 199 -11.22 10.49 10.43
N ALA A 200 -10.55 9.99 11.47
CA ALA A 200 -10.95 8.79 12.20
C ALA A 200 -10.74 8.97 13.71
N SER A 201 -11.74 8.57 14.50
CA SER A 201 -11.68 8.56 15.96
C SER A 201 -11.45 7.14 16.48
N PHE A 202 -10.27 6.89 17.03
CA PHE A 202 -9.84 5.62 17.61
C PHE A 202 -10.21 5.52 19.09
N GLY A 203 -11.41 5.97 19.45
CA GLY A 203 -11.94 5.86 20.80
C GLY A 203 -12.04 4.39 21.25
N LEU A 204 -11.32 4.04 22.31
CA LEU A 204 -11.31 2.72 22.92
C LEU A 204 -11.63 2.86 24.40
N GLY A 205 -12.77 2.29 24.83
CA GLY A 205 -13.06 2.17 26.27
C GLY A 205 -12.23 1.05 26.91
N GLU A 206 -12.36 0.89 28.23
CA GLU A 206 -11.61 -0.12 28.99
C GLU A 206 -11.62 -1.49 28.30
N THR A 207 -10.43 -1.96 27.95
CA THR A 207 -10.22 -3.19 27.19
C THR A 207 -9.05 -3.96 27.77
N PRO A 208 -9.26 -5.14 28.37
CA PRO A 208 -8.16 -5.96 28.82
C PRO A 208 -7.35 -6.45 27.61
N PHE A 209 -6.03 -6.34 27.69
CA PHE A 209 -5.13 -6.82 26.66
C PHE A 209 -3.81 -7.27 27.29
N LYS A 210 -3.22 -8.31 26.72
CA LYS A 210 -1.89 -8.78 27.09
C LYS A 210 -1.13 -9.17 25.82
N PRO A 211 0.13 -8.75 25.63
CA PRO A 211 0.93 -9.17 24.48
C PRO A 211 1.08 -10.68 24.34
N THR A 212 1.17 -11.17 23.10
CA THR A 212 1.38 -12.59 22.83
C THR A 212 2.63 -13.11 23.52
N GLY A 213 2.46 -14.18 24.33
CA GLY A 213 3.56 -14.86 25.02
C GLY A 213 3.92 -14.28 26.39
N ALA A 214 3.28 -13.18 26.81
CA ALA A 214 3.42 -12.67 28.18
C ALA A 214 2.63 -13.54 29.18
N PRO A 215 3.08 -13.66 30.45
CA PRO A 215 2.35 -14.36 31.51
C PRO A 215 1.05 -13.63 31.86
N ASP A 216 0.05 -14.35 32.40
CA ASP A 216 -1.24 -13.75 32.77
C ASP A 216 -1.11 -12.58 33.78
N THR A 217 0.01 -12.46 34.47
CA THR A 217 0.28 -11.31 35.35
C THR A 217 0.37 -9.98 34.62
N ASP A 218 0.57 -9.98 33.30
CA ASP A 218 0.91 -8.82 32.49
C ASP A 218 -0.30 -8.27 31.71
N TYR A 219 -1.52 -8.63 32.11
CA TYR A 219 -2.70 -7.98 31.55
C TYR A 219 -2.76 -6.51 31.96
N GLU A 220 -3.10 -5.69 30.98
CA GLU A 220 -3.37 -4.26 31.17
C GLU A 220 -4.76 -3.91 30.65
N ILE A 221 -5.34 -2.86 31.21
CA ILE A 221 -6.51 -2.21 30.64
C ILE A 221 -6.04 -1.11 29.69
N LEU A 222 -6.36 -1.27 28.41
CA LEU A 222 -6.12 -0.30 27.36
C LEU A 222 -7.32 0.62 27.21
N GLU A 223 -7.05 1.91 27.04
CA GLU A 223 -8.04 2.93 26.68
C GLU A 223 -7.41 3.90 25.68
N SER A 224 -8.24 4.55 24.86
CA SER A 224 -7.76 5.54 23.92
C SER A 224 -8.82 6.57 23.57
N ASP A 225 -8.38 7.79 23.33
CA ASP A 225 -9.15 8.88 22.73
C ASP A 225 -8.44 9.44 21.48
N LEU A 226 -7.58 8.62 20.86
CA LEU A 226 -6.79 8.99 19.69
C LEU A 226 -7.67 9.45 18.53
N GLN A 227 -7.20 10.49 17.85
CA GLN A 227 -7.81 11.02 16.64
C GLN A 227 -6.76 11.11 15.55
N ALA A 228 -7.11 10.65 14.36
CA ALA A 228 -6.21 10.59 13.23
C ALA A 228 -6.78 11.28 12.00
N LEU A 229 -5.87 11.86 11.22
CA LEU A 229 -6.11 12.26 9.84
C LEU A 229 -5.49 11.22 8.92
N LEU A 230 -6.18 10.87 7.84
CA LEU A 230 -5.70 9.97 6.81
C LEU A 230 -5.62 10.71 5.48
N ALA A 231 -4.50 10.58 4.80
CA ALA A 231 -4.34 10.96 3.40
C ALA A 231 -4.26 9.69 2.57
N THR A 232 -5.23 9.47 1.68
CA THR A 232 -5.37 8.22 0.94
C THR A 232 -5.53 8.43 -0.56
N VAL A 233 -5.09 7.43 -1.31
CA VAL A 233 -5.31 7.27 -2.75
C VAL A 233 -5.98 5.93 -2.96
N HIS A 234 -7.12 5.92 -3.64
CA HIS A 234 -7.87 4.73 -3.99
C HIS A 234 -7.91 4.57 -5.50
N VAL A 235 -7.70 3.36 -5.98
CA VAL A 235 -7.80 2.98 -7.39
C VAL A 235 -8.91 1.96 -7.48
N ALA A 236 -9.95 2.24 -8.27
CA ALA A 236 -11.08 1.34 -8.42
C ALA A 236 -11.52 1.23 -9.88
N TRP A 237 -11.77 0.00 -10.34
CA TRP A 237 -12.46 -0.24 -11.60
C TRP A 237 -13.96 -0.06 -11.40
N ASP A 238 -14.57 0.75 -12.25
CA ASP A 238 -16.01 1.02 -12.24
C ASP A 238 -16.70 0.21 -13.34
N ILE A 239 -17.59 -0.68 -12.94
CA ILE A 239 -18.20 -1.68 -13.83
C ILE A 239 -19.72 -1.46 -13.85
N PRO A 240 -20.31 -1.04 -14.98
CA PRO A 240 -21.75 -0.83 -15.07
C PRO A 240 -22.49 -2.17 -14.94
N LEU A 241 -23.53 -2.19 -14.10
CA LEU A 241 -24.38 -3.36 -13.88
C LEU A 241 -25.66 -3.34 -14.72
N ASP A 242 -26.04 -2.18 -15.24
CA ASP A 242 -27.26 -2.00 -16.02
C ASP A 242 -27.02 -1.18 -17.28
N ALA A 243 -27.88 -1.38 -18.29
CA ALA A 243 -27.76 -0.72 -19.58
C ALA A 243 -27.96 0.80 -19.51
N ARG A 244 -28.59 1.33 -18.46
CA ARG A 244 -28.76 2.78 -18.25
C ARG A 244 -27.58 3.41 -17.53
N GLY A 245 -26.61 2.60 -17.04
CA GLY A 245 -25.45 3.09 -16.29
C GLY A 245 -25.82 3.77 -14.97
N THR A 246 -26.93 3.34 -14.35
CA THR A 246 -27.38 3.87 -13.05
C THR A 246 -26.70 3.16 -11.89
N PHE A 247 -26.41 1.87 -12.00
CA PHE A 247 -25.79 1.05 -10.98
C PHE A 247 -24.44 0.57 -11.46
N HIS A 248 -23.42 0.74 -10.62
CA HIS A 248 -22.07 0.28 -10.91
C HIS A 248 -21.50 -0.45 -9.71
N VAL A 249 -20.75 -1.51 -9.99
CA VAL A 249 -19.89 -2.16 -9.00
C VAL A 249 -18.48 -1.63 -9.15
N ARG A 250 -17.90 -1.27 -8.02
CA ARG A 250 -16.54 -0.75 -7.92
C ARG A 250 -15.68 -1.79 -7.23
N VAL A 251 -14.57 -2.18 -7.82
CA VAL A 251 -13.59 -3.09 -7.19
C VAL A 251 -12.24 -2.40 -7.22
N GLY A 252 -11.56 -2.37 -6.08
CA GLY A 252 -10.36 -1.55 -5.99
C GLY A 252 -9.48 -1.83 -4.78
N ALA A 253 -8.56 -0.89 -4.57
CA ALA A 253 -7.62 -0.88 -3.48
C ALA A 253 -7.33 0.56 -3.05
N GLY A 254 -7.04 0.74 -1.77
CA GLY A 254 -6.63 2.01 -1.18
C GLY A 254 -5.25 1.90 -0.54
N LEU A 255 -4.44 2.95 -0.69
CA LEU A 255 -3.15 3.11 -0.03
C LEU A 255 -3.03 4.52 0.54
N GLY A 256 -2.27 4.69 1.61
CA GLY A 256 -2.12 6.00 2.21
C GLY A 256 -1.33 6.01 3.50
N ILE A 257 -1.47 7.11 4.22
CA ILE A 257 -0.86 7.30 5.53
C ILE A 257 -1.86 7.91 6.49
N GLY A 258 -1.85 7.43 7.73
CA GLY A 258 -2.56 8.00 8.86
C GLY A 258 -1.59 8.75 9.76
N TRP A 259 -2.07 9.84 10.37
CA TRP A 259 -1.38 10.62 11.36
C TRP A 259 -2.28 10.82 12.58
N SER A 260 -1.91 10.23 13.71
CA SER A 260 -2.55 10.50 14.99
C SER A 260 -2.08 11.86 15.50
N PHE A 261 -2.96 12.85 15.45
CA PHE A 261 -2.60 14.25 15.72
C PHE A 261 -3.11 14.75 17.07
N LEU A 262 -4.05 14.03 17.70
CA LEU A 262 -4.67 14.39 18.96
C LEU A 262 -5.05 13.13 19.75
N GLY A 263 -5.15 13.28 21.07
CA GLY A 263 -5.48 12.20 21.99
C GLY A 263 -4.27 11.34 22.35
N ASP A 264 -4.53 10.40 23.24
CA ASP A 264 -3.56 9.57 23.92
C ASP A 264 -4.00 8.09 23.96
N LEU A 265 -3.01 7.24 24.22
CA LEU A 265 -3.20 5.82 24.48
C LEU A 265 -2.84 5.60 25.96
N TYR A 266 -3.80 5.12 26.72
CA TYR A 266 -3.64 4.85 28.14
C TYR A 266 -3.47 3.36 28.35
N ARG A 267 -2.52 3.00 29.21
CA ARG A 267 -2.25 1.63 29.63
C ARG A 267 -2.22 1.61 31.14
N THR A 268 -2.92 0.66 31.74
CA THR A 268 -2.90 0.52 33.19
C THR A 268 -2.86 -0.96 33.55
N GLN A 269 -1.87 -1.38 34.33
CA GLN A 269 -1.76 -2.72 34.88
C GLN A 269 -3.08 -3.15 35.51
N ALA A 270 -3.41 -4.43 35.39
CA ALA A 270 -4.67 -4.97 35.87
C ALA A 270 -4.46 -6.19 36.77
N TYR A 271 -5.36 -6.38 37.73
CA TYR A 271 -5.40 -7.57 38.58
C TYR A 271 -6.78 -8.23 38.51
N PRO A 272 -6.87 -9.56 38.66
CA PRO A 272 -8.14 -10.28 38.66
C PRO A 272 -8.95 -9.96 39.92
N GLU A 273 -10.26 -9.79 39.75
CA GLU A 273 -11.19 -9.95 40.88
C GLU A 273 -11.09 -11.36 41.48
N PRO A 274 -11.49 -11.56 42.75
CA PRO A 274 -11.57 -12.90 43.34
C PRO A 274 -12.39 -13.86 42.44
N GLY A 275 -11.77 -14.95 42.00
CA GLY A 275 -12.40 -15.95 41.11
C GLY A 275 -12.48 -15.54 39.63
N ALA A 276 -11.75 -14.51 39.21
CA ALA A 276 -11.67 -14.03 37.83
C ALA A 276 -10.30 -14.29 37.18
N GLU A 277 -9.51 -15.22 37.72
CA GLU A 277 -8.15 -15.51 37.25
C GLU A 277 -8.12 -15.90 35.76
N ASN A 278 -9.20 -16.52 35.25
CA ASN A 278 -9.34 -16.93 33.86
C ASN A 278 -10.29 -16.03 33.02
N ASP A 279 -10.73 -14.89 33.56
CA ASP A 279 -11.66 -13.96 32.88
C ASP A 279 -11.12 -12.52 32.91
N PRO A 280 -10.30 -12.13 31.91
CA PRO A 280 -9.67 -10.80 31.82
C PRO A 280 -10.67 -9.63 31.85
N TYR A 281 -11.94 -9.85 31.46
CA TYR A 281 -12.95 -8.80 31.44
C TYR A 281 -13.50 -8.45 32.83
N ARG A 282 -13.13 -9.26 33.83
CA ARG A 282 -13.41 -9.01 35.25
C ARG A 282 -12.16 -8.53 35.99
N TRP A 283 -11.13 -8.12 35.28
CA TRP A 283 -9.93 -7.55 35.88
C TRP A 283 -10.13 -6.06 36.13
N ARG A 284 -9.42 -5.53 37.13
CA ARG A 284 -9.52 -4.14 37.54
C ARG A 284 -8.16 -3.46 37.46
N LYS A 285 -8.17 -2.17 37.16
CA LYS A 285 -6.98 -1.33 37.12
C LYS A 285 -6.28 -1.29 38.48
N CYS A 286 -4.98 -1.53 38.48
CA CYS A 286 -4.09 -1.22 39.58
C CYS A 286 -4.06 0.29 39.81
N ARG A 287 -4.14 0.71 41.08
CA ARG A 287 -4.02 2.15 41.44
C ARG A 287 -2.58 2.57 41.70
N GLY A 288 -1.72 1.60 41.98
CA GLY A 288 -0.32 1.76 42.29
C GLY A 288 0.28 0.42 42.68
N PRO A 289 1.53 0.42 43.16
CA PRO A 289 2.23 -0.77 43.60
C PRO A 289 1.48 -1.46 44.75
N ASN A 290 1.13 -2.74 44.58
CA ASN A 290 0.38 -3.55 45.54
C ASN A 290 -0.93 -2.90 46.03
N ASP A 291 -1.62 -2.15 45.15
CA ASP A 291 -2.92 -1.54 45.44
C ASP A 291 -4.00 -2.11 44.49
N PRO A 292 -4.94 -2.95 45.02
CA PRO A 292 -5.20 -3.20 46.44
C PRO A 292 -4.21 -4.17 47.12
N PRO A 293 -4.08 -4.17 48.46
CA PRO A 293 -3.14 -5.02 49.16
C PRO A 293 -3.28 -6.51 48.81
N GLY A 294 -2.17 -7.17 48.49
CA GLY A 294 -2.12 -8.58 48.10
C GLY A 294 -2.09 -8.82 46.59
N THR A 295 -2.09 -7.75 45.78
CA THR A 295 -2.00 -7.83 44.32
C THR A 295 -0.58 -7.68 43.79
N PHE A 296 0.45 -7.76 44.64
CA PHE A 296 1.86 -7.62 44.25
C PHE A 296 2.30 -8.56 43.11
N LEU A 297 1.57 -9.63 42.81
CA LEU A 297 1.83 -10.45 41.63
C LEU A 297 1.50 -9.73 40.30
N HIS A 298 0.50 -8.85 40.31
CA HIS A 298 -0.03 -8.15 39.13
C HIS A 298 0.29 -6.64 39.16
N CYS A 299 0.08 -6.00 40.31
CA CYS A 299 0.33 -4.59 40.53
C CYS A 299 1.73 -4.40 41.12
N ASN A 300 2.77 -4.57 40.31
CA ASN A 300 4.16 -4.59 40.76
C ASN A 300 5.03 -3.61 39.97
N GLN A 301 6.20 -3.28 40.53
CA GLN A 301 7.21 -2.39 39.90
C GLN A 301 8.48 -3.14 39.47
N LEU A 302 8.45 -4.47 39.48
CA LEU A 302 9.62 -5.30 39.21
C LEU A 302 9.75 -5.69 37.73
N ASP A 303 8.65 -5.63 36.98
CA ASP A 303 8.60 -6.00 35.58
C ASP A 303 8.88 -4.83 34.63
N HIS A 304 9.00 -5.13 33.35
CA HIS A 304 9.31 -4.18 32.27
C HIS A 304 8.31 -3.02 32.13
N ASP A 305 7.13 -3.13 32.73
CA ASP A 305 6.04 -2.14 32.75
C ASP A 305 5.89 -1.46 34.13
N ALA A 306 6.99 -1.27 34.87
CA ALA A 306 7.03 -0.94 36.30
C ALA A 306 6.18 0.25 36.78
N ASP A 307 5.64 1.10 35.89
CA ASP A 307 4.91 2.32 36.27
C ASP A 307 3.61 2.56 35.46
N HIS A 308 3.02 1.53 34.85
CA HIS A 308 1.74 1.68 34.13
C HIS A 308 0.54 1.69 35.10
N TYR A 309 0.37 2.79 35.83
CA TYR A 309 -0.72 3.01 36.76
C TYR A 309 -1.71 4.08 36.26
N PHE A 310 -2.61 4.53 37.14
CA PHE A 310 -3.62 5.52 36.81
C PHE A 310 -3.01 6.80 36.21
N GLY A 311 -3.45 7.14 35.00
CA GLY A 311 -2.99 8.34 34.28
C GLY A 311 -1.70 8.14 33.48
N TYR A 312 -1.14 6.92 33.43
CA TYR A 312 -0.05 6.62 32.53
C TYR A 312 -0.48 6.80 31.07
N VAL A 313 0.30 7.61 30.35
CA VAL A 313 0.12 7.89 28.93
C VAL A 313 1.26 7.26 28.16
N GLU A 314 0.92 6.38 27.24
CA GLU A 314 1.88 5.68 26.41
C GLU A 314 2.63 6.67 25.50
N PRO A 315 3.97 6.71 25.55
CA PRO A 315 4.75 7.57 24.67
C PRO A 315 4.53 7.23 23.19
N SER A 316 4.74 8.22 22.34
CA SER A 316 4.66 8.03 20.89
C SER A 316 5.77 7.14 20.34
N TRP A 317 5.59 6.56 19.15
CA TRP A 317 6.65 5.82 18.44
C TRP A 317 7.95 6.62 18.30
N PHE A 318 7.88 7.95 18.14
CA PHE A 318 9.05 8.81 18.06
C PHE A 318 9.70 9.12 19.42
N ALA A 319 9.02 8.79 20.51
CA ALA A 319 9.50 8.89 21.89
C ALA A 319 9.79 7.50 22.49
N GLY A 320 9.84 6.44 21.67
CA GLY A 320 10.16 5.08 22.11
C GLY A 320 9.01 4.30 22.76
N GLY A 321 7.78 4.81 22.73
CA GLY A 321 6.60 4.07 23.19
C GLY A 321 5.82 3.43 22.04
N TYR A 322 4.61 2.99 22.33
CA TYR A 322 3.72 2.24 21.42
C TYR A 322 2.59 3.06 20.81
N ARG A 323 2.39 4.32 21.21
CA ARG A 323 1.33 5.17 20.65
C ARG A 323 1.67 5.52 19.18
N PRO A 324 0.85 5.12 18.19
CA PRO A 324 1.16 5.32 16.79
C PRO A 324 1.09 6.80 16.43
N THR A 325 2.17 7.36 15.88
CA THR A 325 2.16 8.74 15.35
C THR A 325 1.83 8.75 13.86
N LEU A 326 2.62 8.06 13.05
CA LEU A 326 2.39 7.92 11.60
C LEU A 326 2.28 6.43 11.29
N PHE A 327 1.19 6.02 10.64
CA PHE A 327 0.92 4.62 10.36
C PHE A 327 0.47 4.41 8.91
N PRO A 328 0.84 3.28 8.27
CA PRO A 328 0.42 3.00 6.91
C PRO A 328 -1.09 2.73 6.85
N TYR A 329 -1.74 3.23 5.81
CA TYR A 329 -3.08 2.83 5.42
C TYR A 329 -3.00 1.93 4.20
N LEU A 330 -3.63 0.76 4.28
CA LEU A 330 -3.80 -0.15 3.15
C LEU A 330 -5.17 -0.81 3.28
N ALA A 331 -5.93 -0.79 2.18
CA ALA A 331 -7.22 -1.43 2.05
C ALA A 331 -7.26 -2.23 0.73
N LEU A 332 -7.41 -3.55 0.83
CA LEU A 332 -7.49 -4.45 -0.32
C LEU A 332 -8.14 -5.79 0.12
N PRO A 333 -9.19 -6.27 -0.56
CA PRO A 333 -9.95 -5.57 -1.61
C PRO A 333 -10.91 -4.53 -1.02
N GLU A 334 -11.18 -3.48 -1.80
CA GLU A 334 -12.34 -2.61 -1.64
C GLU A 334 -13.41 -3.01 -2.66
N ILE A 335 -14.65 -3.18 -2.20
CA ILE A 335 -15.81 -3.51 -3.03
C ILE A 335 -16.88 -2.47 -2.73
N GLY A 336 -17.38 -1.82 -3.78
CA GLY A 336 -18.39 -0.78 -3.66
C GLY A 336 -19.52 -0.93 -4.65
N LEU A 337 -20.62 -0.28 -4.30
CA LEU A 337 -21.78 -0.03 -5.14
C LEU A 337 -21.90 1.47 -5.32
N ALA A 338 -21.88 1.93 -6.56
CA ALA A 338 -22.16 3.30 -6.93
C ALA A 338 -23.52 3.39 -7.63
N ILE A 339 -24.32 4.38 -7.23
CA ILE A 339 -25.61 4.70 -7.83
C ILE A 339 -25.48 6.07 -8.45
N HIS A 340 -25.80 6.21 -9.74
CA HIS A 340 -25.73 7.44 -10.53
C HIS A 340 -27.14 7.88 -10.94
N PRO A 341 -27.92 8.56 -10.05
CA PRO A 341 -29.23 9.09 -10.42
C PRO A 341 -29.18 10.13 -11.56
N SER A 342 -28.02 10.77 -11.76
CA SER A 342 -27.78 11.68 -12.88
C SER A 342 -26.30 11.69 -13.28
N ASN A 343 -25.97 12.29 -14.42
CA ASN A 343 -24.57 12.40 -14.88
C ASN A 343 -23.68 13.21 -13.93
N ALA A 344 -24.24 14.04 -13.03
CA ALA A 344 -23.49 14.92 -12.15
C ALA A 344 -23.66 14.58 -10.65
N PHE A 345 -24.32 13.47 -10.33
CA PHE A 345 -24.56 13.07 -8.94
C PHE A 345 -24.45 11.56 -8.80
N ALA A 346 -23.66 11.13 -7.82
CA ALA A 346 -23.56 9.73 -7.45
C ALA A 346 -23.55 9.52 -5.92
N ILE A 347 -24.02 8.35 -5.52
CA ILE A 347 -24.04 7.85 -4.15
C ILE A 347 -23.16 6.61 -4.12
N ASP A 348 -22.21 6.56 -3.20
CA ASP A 348 -21.23 5.49 -3.08
C ASP A 348 -21.39 4.77 -1.74
N LEU A 349 -21.40 3.44 -1.78
CA LEU A 349 -21.31 2.56 -0.63
C LEU A 349 -20.12 1.64 -0.84
N THR A 350 -19.18 1.55 0.10
CA THR A 350 -17.99 0.72 -0.03
C THR A 350 -17.71 -0.03 1.26
N VAL A 351 -17.32 -1.29 1.11
CA VAL A 351 -16.76 -2.12 2.17
C VAL A 351 -15.40 -2.64 1.73
N GLY A 352 -14.48 -2.86 2.66
CA GLY A 352 -13.18 -3.42 2.30
C GLY A 352 -12.44 -4.02 3.49
N ALA A 353 -11.45 -4.84 3.20
CA ALA A 353 -10.49 -5.30 4.20
C ALA A 353 -9.34 -4.30 4.28
N SER A 354 -9.00 -3.80 5.46
CA SER A 354 -7.87 -2.90 5.69
C SER A 354 -6.97 -3.39 6.81
N LEU A 355 -5.74 -2.87 6.87
CA LEU A 355 -4.82 -3.15 7.99
C LEU A 355 -5.39 -2.71 9.33
N THR A 356 -6.27 -1.71 9.34
CA THR A 356 -6.91 -1.18 10.54
C THR A 356 -8.15 -2.00 10.94
N GLY A 357 -8.85 -2.61 9.97
CA GLY A 357 -10.09 -3.33 10.22
C GLY A 357 -10.94 -3.52 8.96
N ILE A 358 -12.21 -3.80 9.14
CA ILE A 358 -13.18 -3.78 8.05
C ILE A 358 -13.53 -2.31 7.75
N LEU A 359 -13.07 -1.81 6.61
CA LEU A 359 -13.41 -0.49 6.10
C LEU A 359 -14.89 -0.44 5.72
N THR A 360 -15.55 0.65 6.08
CA THR A 360 -16.91 1.00 5.66
C THR A 360 -16.93 2.46 5.23
N ARG A 361 -17.47 2.74 4.05
CA ARG A 361 -17.65 4.10 3.52
C ARG A 361 -19.04 4.25 2.94
N ALA A 362 -19.62 5.41 3.16
CA ALA A 362 -20.87 5.82 2.55
C ALA A 362 -20.79 7.32 2.25
N GLY A 363 -21.05 7.72 1.01
CA GLY A 363 -20.88 9.11 0.62
C GLY A 363 -21.62 9.49 -0.64
N ILE A 364 -21.49 10.77 -0.97
CA ILE A 364 -22.04 11.34 -2.21
C ILE A 364 -20.93 12.06 -2.96
N ARG A 365 -21.02 12.09 -4.28
CA ARG A 365 -20.11 12.82 -5.16
C ARG A 365 -20.87 13.62 -6.21
N PHE A 366 -20.36 14.81 -6.50
CA PHE A 366 -20.89 15.74 -7.49
C PHE A 366 -19.88 15.94 -8.61
N GLY A 367 -20.36 15.87 -9.85
CA GLY A 367 -19.57 16.11 -11.05
C GLY A 367 -19.30 17.60 -11.25
N LEU A 368 -18.06 17.95 -11.57
CA LEU A 368 -17.60 19.31 -11.85
C LEU A 368 -17.35 19.53 -13.34
#